data_AF-A0A8T0GLW7-F1
#
_entry.id   AF-A0A8T0GLW7-F1
#
_cell.length_a   1.000
_cell.length_b   1.000
_cell.length_c   1.000
_cell.angle_alpha   90.00
_cell.angle_beta   90.00
_cell.angle_gamma   90.00
#
_symmetry.space_group_name_H-M   'P 1'
#
loop_
_entity.id
_entity.type
_entity.pdbx_description
1 polymer ?
#
loop_
_entity_poly.entity_id
_entity_poly.type
_entity_poly.pdbx_seq_one_letter_code
_entity_poly.pdbx_strand_id
1 'polypeptide(L)'
;MNNGLLTERALLGLFNTTSYINFGTADDPFPYPIVDVERSNYKGKQLTLPTAKKGMQPDGTNHIFFQQEHPWVFDGCPYVDRNMYIESQPERYKGFLSSDFSKTDEFSLDIRTEQYRDQLRKDMFFAKKGLDIMAEKMKKMAEKYPEIGKRIPTKFDGPEFVYDVGKAGLCTTAHCHKCHKQTYYCPHRIAYCNNNPYMKKESGDYITSSDTVGSTAWDANYSKPAHARKPLIRDTFYRRANIFFPKKQPTGFAENM
;
A
#
# COMPACT_ATOMS: atom_id res chain seq x y z
N MET A 1 -56.94 80.94 -94.73
CA MET A 1 -57.46 81.18 -93.36
C MET A 1 -56.45 81.92 -92.47
N ASN A 2 -55.13 81.80 -92.70
CA ASN A 2 -54.07 82.48 -91.93
C ASN A 2 -53.35 83.60 -92.72
N ASN A 3 -54.07 84.35 -93.58
CA ASN A 3 -53.44 85.39 -94.39
C ASN A 3 -53.17 86.63 -93.53
N GLY A 4 -51.91 87.12 -93.53
CA GLY A 4 -51.50 88.33 -92.82
C GLY A 4 -51.14 88.15 -91.33
N LEU A 5 -51.06 86.92 -90.81
CA LEU A 5 -50.70 86.63 -89.41
C LEU A 5 -49.26 86.11 -89.31
N LEU A 6 -48.53 86.50 -88.26
CA LEU A 6 -47.15 86.03 -87.94
C LEU A 6 -47.11 85.06 -86.75
N THR A 7 -48.24 84.47 -86.39
CA THR A 7 -48.36 83.47 -85.31
C THR A 7 -47.75 82.12 -85.72
N GLU A 8 -47.36 81.27 -84.76
CA GLU A 8 -46.82 79.92 -85.02
C GLU A 8 -47.70 79.11 -85.98
N ARG A 9 -49.03 79.18 -85.81
CA ARG A 9 -50.00 78.54 -86.71
C ARG A 9 -49.88 79.00 -88.16
N ALA A 10 -49.60 80.28 -88.37
CA ALA A 10 -49.48 80.88 -89.70
C ALA A 10 -48.14 80.50 -90.35
N LEU A 11 -47.06 80.47 -89.57
CA LEU A 11 -45.74 80.00 -90.01
C LEU A 11 -45.78 78.54 -90.49
N LEU A 12 -46.51 77.67 -89.78
CA LEU A 12 -46.60 76.24 -90.11
C LEU A 12 -47.80 75.89 -91.01
N GLY A 13 -48.67 76.85 -91.34
CA GLY A 13 -49.84 76.63 -92.20
C GLY A 13 -50.94 75.74 -91.60
N LEU A 14 -51.07 75.70 -90.27
CA LEU A 14 -51.96 74.78 -89.55
C LEU A 14 -53.35 75.37 -89.29
N PHE A 15 -54.33 74.50 -89.00
CA PHE A 15 -55.68 74.92 -88.58
C PHE A 15 -55.73 75.40 -87.13
N ASN A 16 -54.88 74.90 -86.23
CA ASN A 16 -54.66 75.40 -84.87
C ASN A 16 -53.22 75.11 -84.42
N THR A 17 -52.72 75.84 -83.43
CA THR A 17 -51.44 75.53 -82.79
C THR A 17 -51.58 74.28 -81.92
N THR A 18 -50.55 73.42 -81.91
CA THR A 18 -50.48 72.21 -81.08
C THR A 18 -49.30 72.35 -80.11
N SER A 19 -49.47 71.93 -78.87
CA SER A 19 -48.38 71.96 -77.88
C SER A 19 -47.32 70.88 -78.12
N TYR A 20 -46.04 71.19 -77.88
CA TYR A 20 -44.95 70.21 -77.90
C TYR A 20 -44.83 69.49 -76.56
N ILE A 21 -44.64 68.16 -76.59
CA ILE A 21 -44.55 67.32 -75.38
C ILE A 21 -43.21 67.55 -74.64
N ASN A 22 -42.16 67.95 -75.35
CA ASN A 22 -40.78 67.86 -74.87
C ASN A 22 -40.29 69.08 -74.06
N PHE A 23 -41.03 70.19 -74.02
CA PHE A 23 -40.53 71.47 -73.50
C PHE A 23 -41.28 71.99 -72.27
N GLY A 24 -42.27 71.26 -71.75
CA GLY A 24 -43.11 71.76 -70.64
C GLY A 24 -43.87 73.03 -71.02
N THR A 25 -44.32 73.78 -70.02
CA THR A 25 -44.92 75.12 -70.21
C THR A 25 -43.84 76.20 -70.11
N ALA A 26 -44.06 77.39 -70.70
CA ALA A 26 -43.08 78.48 -70.67
C ALA A 26 -42.65 78.89 -69.25
N ASP A 27 -43.56 78.78 -68.29
CA ASP A 27 -43.31 79.09 -66.88
C ASP A 27 -42.66 77.92 -66.10
N ASP A 28 -42.69 76.69 -66.63
CA ASP A 28 -42.12 75.49 -66.00
C ASP A 28 -41.65 74.46 -67.05
N PRO A 29 -40.41 74.59 -67.56
CA PRO A 29 -39.83 73.63 -68.50
C PRO A 29 -39.37 72.35 -67.80
N PHE A 30 -39.46 71.21 -68.49
CA PHE A 30 -39.00 69.94 -67.90
C PHE A 30 -37.49 69.97 -67.59
N PRO A 31 -37.06 69.62 -66.36
CA PRO A 31 -35.65 69.58 -66.00
C PRO A 31 -34.97 68.37 -66.66
N TYR A 32 -33.83 68.60 -67.33
CA TYR A 32 -32.99 67.53 -67.89
C TYR A 32 -31.52 67.73 -67.49
N PRO A 33 -30.81 66.72 -66.97
CA PRO A 33 -31.26 65.33 -66.74
C PRO A 33 -31.97 65.12 -65.39
N ILE A 34 -32.96 64.22 -65.36
CA ILE A 34 -33.55 63.72 -64.12
C ILE A 34 -32.69 62.56 -63.63
N VAL A 35 -32.12 62.68 -62.42
CA VAL A 35 -31.36 61.59 -61.80
C VAL A 35 -32.36 60.67 -61.10
N ASP A 36 -32.55 59.47 -61.65
CA ASP A 36 -33.40 58.46 -61.03
C ASP A 36 -32.82 58.02 -59.68
N VAL A 37 -33.69 57.92 -58.69
CA VAL A 37 -33.30 57.45 -57.36
C VAL A 37 -33.05 55.94 -57.44
N GLU A 38 -31.77 55.56 -57.38
CA GLU A 38 -31.37 54.16 -57.30
C GLU A 38 -32.01 53.47 -56.08
N ARG A 39 -32.28 52.17 -56.23
CA ARG A 39 -32.85 51.37 -55.13
C ARG A 39 -31.92 51.42 -53.91
N SER A 40 -32.52 51.57 -52.73
CA SER A 40 -31.79 51.69 -51.46
C SER A 40 -30.81 50.54 -51.19
N ASN A 41 -31.05 49.34 -51.69
CA ASN A 41 -30.16 48.19 -51.51
C ASN A 41 -28.76 48.37 -52.11
N TYR A 42 -28.60 49.26 -53.10
CA TYR A 42 -27.29 49.62 -53.66
C TYR A 42 -26.52 50.62 -52.81
N LYS A 43 -27.19 51.26 -51.83
CA LYS A 43 -26.63 52.30 -50.98
C LYS A 43 -26.87 51.92 -49.51
N GLY A 44 -25.89 51.27 -48.89
CA GLY A 44 -25.98 50.93 -47.47
C GLY A 44 -24.91 49.97 -46.98
N LYS A 45 -24.82 49.84 -45.66
CA LYS A 45 -23.95 48.85 -45.00
C LYS A 45 -24.62 47.48 -45.06
N GLN A 46 -23.88 46.49 -45.58
CA GLN A 46 -24.35 45.11 -45.66
C GLN A 46 -24.36 44.43 -44.29
N LEU A 47 -25.09 43.32 -44.19
CA LEU A 47 -25.14 42.49 -42.98
C LEU A 47 -23.73 42.00 -42.61
N THR A 48 -23.38 42.09 -41.32
CA THR A 48 -22.12 41.56 -40.81
C THR A 48 -22.28 40.10 -40.44
N LEU A 49 -21.46 39.24 -41.03
CA LEU A 49 -21.39 37.82 -40.71
C LEU A 49 -20.14 37.55 -39.86
N PRO A 50 -20.28 37.01 -38.64
CA PRO A 50 -19.13 36.63 -37.83
C PRO A 50 -18.42 35.41 -38.44
N THR A 51 -17.09 35.43 -38.45
CA THR A 51 -16.27 34.29 -38.85
C THR A 51 -15.97 33.40 -37.65
N ALA A 52 -15.79 32.09 -37.90
CA ALA A 52 -15.42 31.15 -36.85
C ALA A 52 -14.02 31.50 -36.30
N LYS A 53 -13.94 31.70 -34.98
CA LYS A 53 -12.68 31.96 -34.28
C LYS A 53 -11.94 30.63 -34.04
N LYS A 54 -10.61 30.61 -34.20
CA LYS A 54 -9.76 29.41 -34.07
C LYS A 54 -8.78 29.55 -32.90
N GLY A 55 -8.56 28.48 -32.15
CA GLY A 55 -7.54 28.39 -31.09
C GLY A 55 -8.13 28.00 -29.73
N MET A 56 -7.30 28.01 -28.70
CA MET A 56 -7.72 28.02 -27.30
C MET A 56 -7.14 29.30 -26.71
N GLN A 57 -7.99 30.17 -26.16
CA GLN A 57 -7.52 31.47 -25.69
C GLN A 57 -6.86 31.35 -24.30
N PRO A 58 -5.83 32.16 -24.00
CA PRO A 58 -5.06 32.02 -22.76
C PRO A 58 -5.82 32.45 -21.51
N ASP A 59 -6.79 33.38 -21.64
CA ASP A 59 -7.31 34.15 -20.49
C ASP A 59 -8.85 34.12 -20.39
N GLY A 60 -9.43 32.94 -20.14
CA GLY A 60 -10.79 32.75 -19.60
C GLY A 60 -11.97 33.33 -20.38
N THR A 61 -11.73 33.98 -21.52
CA THR A 61 -12.73 34.62 -22.37
C THR A 61 -13.12 33.67 -23.47
N ASN A 62 -14.26 33.00 -23.30
CA ASN A 62 -14.61 31.83 -24.11
C ASN A 62 -15.38 32.24 -25.38
N HIS A 63 -14.86 33.19 -26.15
CA HIS A 63 -15.53 33.70 -27.35
C HIS A 63 -15.60 32.73 -28.54
N ILE A 64 -14.94 31.57 -28.40
CA ILE A 64 -14.95 30.47 -29.37
C ILE A 64 -16.14 29.55 -29.09
N PHE A 65 -16.48 29.37 -27.82
CA PHE A 65 -17.65 28.62 -27.42
C PHE A 65 -18.89 29.49 -27.56
N PHE A 66 -20.04 28.84 -27.75
CA PHE A 66 -21.32 29.54 -27.83
C PHE A 66 -21.63 30.31 -26.53
N GLN A 67 -21.30 29.70 -25.40
CA GLN A 67 -21.37 30.36 -24.10
C GLN A 67 -20.03 31.04 -23.83
N GLN A 68 -20.08 32.36 -23.74
CA GLN A 68 -18.88 33.17 -23.49
C GLN A 68 -18.34 32.98 -22.07
N GLU A 69 -19.24 32.73 -21.13
CA GLU A 69 -18.91 32.40 -19.74
C GLU A 69 -18.57 30.91 -19.65
N HIS A 70 -17.44 30.59 -19.02
CA HIS A 70 -17.07 29.22 -18.68
C HIS A 70 -17.29 29.00 -17.18
N PRO A 71 -18.47 28.51 -16.74
CA PRO A 71 -18.69 28.24 -15.33
C PRO A 71 -17.81 27.07 -14.87
N TRP A 72 -17.02 27.29 -13.83
CA TRP A 72 -16.28 26.22 -13.17
C TRP A 72 -17.14 25.60 -12.07
N VAL A 73 -17.19 24.27 -12.02
CA VAL A 73 -18.01 23.55 -11.03
C VAL A 73 -17.60 23.89 -9.59
N PHE A 74 -16.32 24.17 -9.37
CA PHE A 74 -15.77 24.49 -8.05
C PHE A 74 -15.76 25.98 -7.73
N ASP A 75 -16.31 26.83 -8.61
CA ASP A 75 -16.39 28.26 -8.34
C ASP A 75 -17.30 28.52 -7.12
N GLY A 76 -16.85 29.38 -6.21
CA GLY A 76 -17.52 29.64 -4.93
C GLY A 76 -17.40 28.54 -3.85
N CYS A 77 -16.78 27.39 -4.14
CA CYS A 77 -16.53 26.36 -3.12
C CYS A 77 -15.17 26.59 -2.44
N PRO A 78 -15.11 26.77 -1.10
CA PRO A 78 -13.82 26.90 -0.42
C PRO A 78 -13.06 25.58 -0.49
N TYR A 79 -11.75 25.68 -0.74
CA TYR A 79 -10.86 24.53 -0.70
C TYR A 79 -10.66 24.07 0.75
N VAL A 80 -10.93 22.79 1.03
CA VAL A 80 -10.80 22.19 2.36
C VAL A 80 -9.89 20.97 2.29
N ASP A 81 -8.73 21.06 2.94
CA ASP A 81 -7.72 19.98 2.96
C ASP A 81 -8.12 18.78 3.82
N ARG A 82 -8.84 19.01 4.93
CA ARG A 82 -9.18 17.98 5.91
C ARG A 82 -10.47 18.30 6.66
N ASN A 83 -11.17 17.24 7.07
CA ASN A 83 -12.30 17.37 7.99
C ASN A 83 -11.82 17.73 9.39
N MET A 84 -12.24 18.88 9.89
CA MET A 84 -11.95 19.34 11.24
C MET A 84 -13.00 18.78 12.20
N TYR A 85 -12.74 17.59 12.77
CA TYR A 85 -13.66 16.92 13.70
C TYR A 85 -14.00 17.73 14.96
N ILE A 86 -13.19 18.73 15.30
CA ILE A 86 -13.47 19.62 16.43
C ILE A 86 -14.72 20.48 16.21
N GLU A 87 -15.05 20.79 14.95
CA GLU A 87 -16.20 21.61 14.59
C GLU A 87 -17.47 20.77 14.47
N SER A 88 -17.34 19.55 13.92
CA SER A 88 -18.48 18.65 13.71
C SER A 88 -18.86 17.82 14.93
N GLN A 89 -17.90 17.51 15.81
CA GLN A 89 -18.10 16.72 17.02
C GLN A 89 -17.62 17.53 18.24
N PRO A 90 -18.46 18.40 18.82
CA PRO A 90 -18.05 19.23 19.96
C PRO A 90 -17.88 18.43 21.26
N GLU A 91 -18.60 17.32 21.41
CA GLU A 91 -18.55 16.47 22.59
C GLU A 91 -17.50 15.36 22.44
N ARG A 92 -16.64 15.22 23.46
CA ARG A 92 -15.66 14.11 23.56
C ARG A 92 -16.02 13.19 24.70
N TYR A 93 -16.13 11.91 24.39
CA TYR A 93 -16.39 10.85 25.37
C TYR A 93 -15.12 10.04 25.63
N LYS A 94 -14.96 9.57 26.88
CA LYS A 94 -13.85 8.66 27.22
C LYS A 94 -14.18 7.25 26.72
N GLY A 95 -13.38 6.74 25.79
CA GLY A 95 -13.42 5.34 25.35
C GLY A 95 -12.45 4.45 26.13
N PHE A 96 -12.45 3.16 25.79
CA PHE A 96 -11.63 2.14 26.47
C PHE A 96 -10.12 2.38 26.33
N LEU A 97 -9.61 2.40 25.09
CA LEU A 97 -8.18 2.58 24.80
C LEU A 97 -7.88 3.91 24.08
N SER A 98 -8.89 4.51 23.46
CA SER A 98 -8.82 5.81 22.79
C SER A 98 -10.02 6.66 23.17
N SER A 99 -9.79 7.93 23.49
CA SER A 99 -10.82 8.93 23.84
C SER A 99 -10.85 10.11 22.88
N ASP A 100 -10.46 9.87 21.63
CA ASP A 100 -10.47 10.86 20.55
C ASP A 100 -11.83 10.91 19.84
N PHE A 101 -11.98 11.85 18.90
CA PHE A 101 -13.14 11.93 18.00
C PHE A 101 -13.32 10.64 17.21
N SER A 102 -14.56 10.35 16.81
CA SER A 102 -14.85 9.26 15.88
C SER A 102 -14.45 9.69 14.47
N LYS A 103 -13.46 9.02 13.88
CA LYS A 103 -12.84 9.39 12.59
C LYS A 103 -12.97 8.31 11.52
N THR A 104 -14.06 7.55 11.53
CA THR A 104 -14.28 6.45 10.57
C THR A 104 -14.37 6.93 9.12
N ASP A 105 -14.76 8.19 8.91
CA ASP A 105 -14.88 8.87 7.63
C ASP A 105 -13.62 9.66 7.24
N GLU A 106 -12.54 9.67 8.03
CA GLU A 106 -11.35 10.49 7.73
C GLU A 106 -10.72 10.15 6.37
N PHE A 107 -10.86 8.89 5.95
CA PHE A 107 -10.34 8.36 4.69
C PHE A 107 -11.39 8.33 3.56
N SER A 108 -12.54 8.99 3.72
CA SER A 108 -13.43 9.26 2.58
C SER A 108 -12.95 10.47 1.76
N LEU A 109 -12.09 11.32 2.32
CA LEU A 109 -11.44 12.42 1.61
C LEU A 109 -10.21 11.94 0.83
N ASP A 110 -10.23 12.14 -0.49
CA ASP A 110 -9.13 11.73 -1.38
C ASP A 110 -7.78 12.29 -0.95
N ILE A 111 -7.71 13.57 -0.56
CA ILE A 111 -6.49 14.23 -0.09
C ILE A 111 -5.88 13.46 1.09
N ARG A 112 -6.71 13.04 2.05
CA ARG A 112 -6.25 12.33 3.24
C ARG A 112 -5.78 10.90 2.91
N THR A 113 -6.44 10.25 1.96
CA THR A 113 -5.99 8.93 1.48
C THR A 113 -4.64 9.02 0.78
N GLU A 114 -4.39 10.05 -0.04
CA GLU A 114 -3.10 10.23 -0.71
C GLU A 114 -1.98 10.57 0.26
N GLN A 115 -2.25 11.40 1.28
CA GLN A 115 -1.28 11.64 2.36
C GLN A 115 -0.89 10.34 3.08
N TYR A 116 -1.87 9.48 3.38
CA TYR A 116 -1.60 8.20 4.04
C TYR A 116 -0.85 7.23 3.12
N ARG A 117 -1.19 7.17 1.83
CA ARG A 117 -0.43 6.42 0.82
C ARG A 117 1.01 6.88 0.74
N ASP A 118 1.27 8.19 0.75
CA ASP A 118 2.63 8.73 0.74
C ASP A 118 3.41 8.36 2.00
N GLN A 119 2.77 8.42 3.17
CA GLN A 119 3.36 7.94 4.43
C GLN A 119 3.75 6.46 4.34
N LEU A 120 2.84 5.60 3.87
CA LEU A 120 3.14 4.17 3.71
C LEU A 120 4.27 3.90 2.71
N ARG A 121 4.36 4.68 1.62
CA ARG A 121 5.48 4.57 0.66
C ARG A 121 6.80 4.91 1.34
N LYS A 122 6.85 5.96 2.16
CA LYS A 122 8.04 6.37 2.93
C LYS A 122 8.42 5.32 3.97
N ASP A 123 7.44 4.80 4.73
CA ASP A 123 7.68 3.76 5.72
C ASP A 123 8.24 2.50 5.08
N MET A 124 7.69 2.08 3.93
CA MET A 124 8.20 0.95 3.17
C MET A 124 9.63 1.19 2.68
N PHE A 125 9.93 2.40 2.21
CA PHE A 125 11.28 2.79 1.79
C PHE A 125 12.29 2.66 2.94
N PHE A 126 11.97 3.18 4.13
CA PHE A 126 12.84 3.07 5.29
C PHE A 126 12.95 1.65 5.82
N ALA A 127 11.85 0.87 5.79
CA ALA A 127 11.87 -0.54 6.17
C ALA A 127 12.83 -1.34 5.28
N LYS A 128 12.77 -1.17 3.95
CA LYS A 128 13.70 -1.83 3.01
C LYS A 128 15.15 -1.45 3.30
N LYS A 129 15.43 -0.16 3.46
CA LYS A 129 16.77 0.32 3.81
C LYS A 129 17.28 -0.28 5.13
N GLY A 130 16.40 -0.42 6.12
CA GLY A 130 16.70 -1.09 7.39
C GLY A 130 17.07 -2.57 7.21
N LEU A 131 16.32 -3.29 6.37
CA LEU A 131 16.62 -4.69 6.04
C LEU A 131 17.94 -4.84 5.29
N ASP A 132 18.26 -3.95 4.35
CA ASP A 132 19.53 -3.98 3.61
C ASP A 132 20.72 -3.80 4.56
N ILE A 133 20.65 -2.83 5.47
CA ILE A 133 21.67 -2.60 6.50
C ILE A 133 21.80 -3.82 7.43
N MET A 134 20.68 -4.45 7.79
CA MET A 134 20.70 -5.65 8.63
C MET A 134 21.30 -6.84 7.88
N ALA A 135 20.98 -7.02 6.59
CA ALA A 135 21.54 -8.06 5.75
C ALA A 135 23.07 -7.91 5.60
N GLU A 136 23.57 -6.68 5.42
CA GLU A 136 25.01 -6.41 5.43
C GLU A 136 25.67 -6.77 6.77
N LYS A 137 25.03 -6.44 7.89
CA LYS A 137 25.53 -6.83 9.22
C LYS A 137 25.52 -8.34 9.41
N MET A 138 24.48 -9.03 8.95
CA MET A 138 24.38 -10.50 9.00
C MET A 138 25.47 -11.16 8.16
N LYS A 139 25.77 -10.64 6.96
CA LYS A 139 26.91 -11.11 6.14
C LYS A 139 28.23 -10.99 6.88
N LYS A 140 28.51 -9.82 7.46
CA LYS A 140 29.72 -9.58 8.27
C LYS A 140 29.79 -10.51 9.49
N MET A 141 28.66 -10.81 10.12
CA MET A 141 28.58 -11.74 11.25
C MET A 141 28.82 -13.20 10.81
N ALA A 142 28.26 -13.61 9.67
CA ALA A 142 28.47 -14.93 9.10
C ALA A 142 29.94 -15.16 8.69
N GLU A 143 30.59 -14.15 8.13
CA GLU A 143 32.04 -14.17 7.84
C GLU A 143 32.87 -14.33 9.12
N LYS A 144 32.46 -13.66 10.21
CA LYS A 144 33.17 -13.71 11.49
C LYS A 144 32.94 -15.03 12.25
N TYR A 145 31.77 -15.66 12.09
CA TYR A 145 31.38 -16.88 12.80
C TYR A 145 30.76 -17.91 11.83
N PRO A 146 31.58 -18.57 10.98
CA PRO A 146 31.09 -19.49 9.95
C PRO A 146 30.47 -20.79 10.52
N GLU A 147 30.65 -21.03 11.82
CA GLU A 147 30.06 -22.17 12.55
C GLU A 147 28.58 -21.93 12.90
N ILE A 148 28.16 -20.67 13.02
CA ILE A 148 26.82 -20.28 13.45
C ILE A 148 25.88 -20.30 12.24
N GLY A 149 25.05 -21.34 12.13
CA GLY A 149 24.03 -21.49 11.08
C GLY A 149 24.20 -22.72 10.18
N LYS A 150 25.28 -23.50 10.35
CA LYS A 150 25.38 -24.82 9.70
C LYS A 150 24.35 -25.76 10.32
N ARG A 151 23.44 -26.30 9.49
CA ARG A 151 22.50 -27.34 9.92
C ARG A 151 23.30 -28.60 10.26
N ILE A 152 23.27 -28.99 11.52
CA ILE A 152 23.80 -30.29 11.95
C ILE A 152 22.71 -31.31 11.64
N PRO A 153 22.96 -32.31 10.75
CA PRO A 153 21.95 -33.29 10.41
C PRO A 153 21.59 -34.09 11.66
N THR A 154 20.31 -34.06 12.01
CA THR A 154 19.81 -34.80 13.18
C THR A 154 19.54 -36.24 12.80
N LYS A 155 19.44 -37.12 13.79
CA LYS A 155 19.07 -38.55 13.60
C LYS A 155 17.70 -38.74 12.94
N PHE A 156 16.88 -37.70 12.90
CA PHE A 156 15.54 -37.71 12.31
C PHE A 156 15.49 -37.14 10.90
N ASP A 157 16.59 -36.57 10.41
CA ASP A 157 16.70 -36.11 9.03
C ASP A 157 16.67 -37.32 8.09
N GLY A 158 15.75 -37.28 7.13
CA GLY A 158 15.63 -38.30 6.09
C GLY A 158 16.78 -38.23 5.07
N PRO A 159 16.81 -39.15 4.09
CA PRO A 159 17.73 -39.06 2.96
C PRO A 159 17.62 -37.70 2.27
N GLU A 160 18.76 -37.22 1.75
CA GLU A 160 18.82 -36.01 0.93
C GLU A 160 17.95 -36.14 -0.32
N PHE A 161 17.87 -37.35 -0.90
CA PHE A 161 17.12 -37.62 -2.10
C PHE A 161 15.97 -38.60 -1.90
N VAL A 162 14.83 -38.30 -2.52
CA VAL A 162 13.60 -39.12 -2.42
C VAL A 162 13.78 -40.51 -3.02
N TYR A 163 14.64 -40.67 -4.03
CA TYR A 163 14.87 -41.96 -4.69
C TYR A 163 15.58 -42.99 -3.79
N ASP A 164 16.21 -42.56 -2.70
CA ASP A 164 16.90 -43.46 -1.77
C ASP A 164 15.94 -44.07 -0.73
N VAL A 165 14.72 -43.53 -0.60
CA VAL A 165 13.71 -44.01 0.35
C VAL A 165 13.34 -45.46 0.04
N GLY A 166 13.58 -46.37 0.98
CA GLY A 166 13.24 -47.79 0.85
C GLY A 166 14.29 -48.68 0.18
N LYS A 167 15.42 -48.11 -0.27
CA LYS A 167 16.54 -48.89 -0.82
C LYS A 167 17.34 -49.56 0.30
N ALA A 168 17.47 -50.89 0.23
CA ALA A 168 18.17 -51.69 1.22
C ALA A 168 19.63 -51.21 1.39
N GLY A 169 20.00 -50.85 2.62
CA GLY A 169 21.35 -50.41 2.98
C GLY A 169 21.60 -48.90 2.94
N LEU A 170 20.76 -48.11 2.27
CA LEU A 170 20.88 -46.64 2.26
C LEU A 170 19.88 -45.98 3.21
N CYS A 171 18.59 -46.29 3.08
CA CYS A 171 17.51 -45.64 3.84
C CYS A 171 16.40 -46.62 4.22
N THR A 172 16.80 -47.78 4.72
CA THR A 172 15.92 -48.74 5.40
C THR A 172 16.17 -48.68 6.90
N THR A 173 15.15 -48.34 7.69
CA THR A 173 15.28 -48.38 9.14
C THR A 173 15.38 -49.83 9.61
N ALA A 174 16.43 -50.14 10.39
CA ALA A 174 16.61 -51.49 10.91
C ALA A 174 15.36 -51.94 11.69
N HIS A 175 14.86 -53.13 11.36
CA HIS A 175 13.63 -53.67 11.93
C HIS A 175 13.70 -53.75 13.45
N CYS A 176 12.65 -53.28 14.13
CA CYS A 176 12.57 -53.32 15.59
C CYS A 176 11.53 -54.35 16.03
N HIS A 177 11.98 -55.48 16.58
CA HIS A 177 11.12 -56.55 17.07
C HIS A 177 10.21 -56.17 18.25
N LYS A 178 10.46 -55.03 18.90
CA LYS A 178 9.62 -54.52 20.00
C LYS A 178 8.41 -53.73 19.50
N CYS A 179 8.50 -53.13 18.31
CA CYS A 179 7.44 -52.30 17.73
C CYS A 179 6.34 -53.21 17.13
N HIS A 180 5.08 -53.05 17.56
CA HIS A 180 3.94 -53.83 17.03
C HIS A 180 3.70 -53.61 15.53
N LYS A 181 4.02 -52.40 15.03
CA LYS A 181 3.93 -52.06 13.60
C LYS A 181 5.31 -51.71 13.08
N GLN A 182 5.59 -52.07 11.83
CA GLN A 182 6.74 -51.56 11.10
C GLN A 182 6.47 -50.11 10.74
N THR A 183 7.08 -49.18 11.48
CA THR A 183 7.04 -47.75 11.17
C THR A 183 8.44 -47.27 10.82
N TYR A 184 8.53 -46.34 9.87
CA TYR A 184 9.81 -45.73 9.49
C TYR A 184 10.50 -45.12 10.72
N TYR A 185 9.73 -44.39 11.55
CA TYR A 185 10.16 -43.96 12.87
C TYR A 185 9.55 -44.88 13.94
N CYS A 186 10.34 -45.81 14.51
CA CYS A 186 9.86 -46.70 15.57
C CYS A 186 9.73 -45.93 16.90
N PRO A 187 8.54 -45.92 17.55
CA PRO A 187 8.33 -45.29 18.84
C PRO A 187 9.28 -45.77 19.94
N HIS A 188 9.83 -46.99 19.87
CA HIS A 188 10.88 -47.43 20.81
C HIS A 188 12.25 -46.82 20.54
N ARG A 189 12.55 -46.47 19.28
CA ARG A 189 13.76 -45.73 18.90
C ARG A 189 13.63 -44.26 19.28
N ILE A 190 12.42 -43.71 19.22
CA ILE A 190 12.06 -42.37 19.75
C ILE A 190 12.00 -42.40 21.29
N ALA A 191 11.48 -43.47 21.90
CA ALA A 191 11.42 -43.63 23.36
C ALA A 191 12.80 -43.86 23.97
N TYR A 192 13.75 -44.40 23.22
CA TYR A 192 15.17 -44.38 23.59
C TYR A 192 15.73 -42.94 23.66
N CYS A 193 15.15 -41.99 22.93
CA CYS A 193 15.44 -40.57 23.07
C CYS A 193 14.58 -39.89 24.16
N ASN A 194 13.36 -40.40 24.44
CA ASN A 194 12.43 -39.77 25.37
C ASN A 194 12.51 -40.26 26.83
N ASN A 195 12.91 -41.51 27.05
CA ASN A 195 12.98 -42.17 28.36
C ASN A 195 14.44 -42.46 28.80
N ASN A 196 15.43 -42.09 27.99
CA ASN A 196 16.82 -42.15 28.39
C ASN A 196 17.22 -40.78 28.95
N PRO A 197 17.48 -40.66 30.27
CA PRO A 197 17.84 -39.38 30.89
C PRO A 197 19.16 -38.81 30.36
N TYR A 198 19.98 -39.61 29.67
CA TYR A 198 21.26 -39.19 29.11
C TYR A 198 21.19 -38.72 27.65
N MET A 199 20.02 -38.75 27.00
CA MET A 199 19.83 -38.25 25.65
C MET A 199 19.01 -36.95 25.63
N LYS A 200 19.60 -35.88 25.11
CA LYS A 200 18.90 -34.61 24.91
C LYS A 200 17.83 -34.76 23.83
N LYS A 201 16.60 -34.33 24.13
CA LYS A 201 15.53 -34.22 23.14
C LYS A 201 15.80 -33.01 22.25
N GLU A 202 15.89 -33.23 20.95
CA GLU A 202 15.94 -32.15 19.97
C GLU A 202 14.49 -31.87 19.51
N SER A 203 13.84 -30.89 20.14
CA SER A 203 12.46 -30.48 19.80
C SER A 203 12.40 -29.48 18.64
N GLY A 204 13.55 -29.07 18.10
CA GLY A 204 13.63 -28.01 17.08
C GLY A 204 13.07 -26.69 17.61
N ASP A 205 12.44 -25.92 16.72
CA ASP A 205 11.92 -24.58 17.02
C ASP A 205 10.62 -24.58 17.84
N TYR A 206 9.91 -25.72 17.88
CA TYR A 206 8.68 -25.86 18.65
C TYR A 206 8.99 -26.35 20.06
N ILE A 207 8.98 -25.42 21.01
CA ILE A 207 9.26 -25.70 22.42
C ILE A 207 7.97 -25.54 23.22
N THR A 208 7.64 -26.54 24.04
CA THR A 208 6.48 -26.44 24.94
C THR A 208 6.80 -25.55 26.13
N SER A 209 5.78 -24.93 26.74
CA SER A 209 5.98 -24.15 27.97
C SER A 209 6.51 -24.98 29.14
N SER A 210 6.31 -26.30 29.13
CA SER A 210 6.93 -27.21 30.12
C SER A 210 8.44 -27.36 29.91
N ASP A 211 8.90 -27.37 28.66
CA ASP A 211 10.33 -27.52 28.35
C ASP A 211 11.10 -26.25 28.73
N THR A 212 10.50 -25.05 28.62
CA THR A 212 11.19 -23.79 28.98
C THR A 212 11.52 -23.68 30.47
N VAL A 213 10.67 -24.24 31.34
CA VAL A 213 10.84 -24.15 32.81
C VAL A 213 11.51 -25.38 33.39
N GLY A 214 11.23 -26.58 32.87
CA GLY A 214 11.65 -27.84 33.48
C GLY A 214 12.87 -28.51 32.85
N SER A 215 13.15 -28.27 31.56
CA SER A 215 14.18 -29.04 30.86
C SER A 215 15.61 -28.70 31.29
N THR A 216 15.85 -27.46 31.72
CA THR A 216 17.15 -26.94 32.15
C THR A 216 17.46 -27.22 33.62
N ALA A 217 16.52 -27.79 34.38
CA ALA A 217 16.71 -28.09 35.80
C ALA A 217 17.92 -28.99 36.02
N TRP A 218 18.18 -29.94 35.11
CA TRP A 218 19.32 -30.85 35.18
C TRP A 218 20.69 -30.16 35.14
N ASP A 219 20.79 -29.00 34.50
CA ASP A 219 22.03 -28.22 34.37
C ASP A 219 22.25 -27.29 35.59
N ALA A 220 21.34 -27.30 36.57
CA ALA A 220 21.49 -26.53 37.79
C ALA A 220 22.62 -27.10 38.67
N ASN A 221 23.34 -26.20 39.37
CA ASN A 221 24.35 -26.58 40.36
C ASN A 221 23.71 -27.14 41.63
N TYR A 222 23.29 -28.41 41.58
CA TYR A 222 22.78 -29.12 42.74
C TYR A 222 23.88 -29.35 43.77
N SER A 223 23.68 -28.84 44.98
CA SER A 223 24.53 -29.11 46.14
C SER A 223 23.81 -29.99 47.15
N LYS A 224 24.58 -30.79 47.91
CA LYS A 224 23.99 -31.55 49.02
C LYS A 224 23.46 -30.56 50.07
N PRO A 225 22.28 -30.80 50.65
CA PRO A 225 21.74 -29.94 51.70
C PRO A 225 22.67 -29.93 52.91
N ALA A 226 22.81 -28.76 53.56
CA ALA A 226 23.66 -28.59 54.75
C ALA A 226 23.24 -29.52 55.90
N HIS A 227 21.93 -29.74 56.05
CA HIS A 227 21.35 -30.56 57.11
C HIS A 227 20.40 -31.59 56.53
N ALA A 228 20.88 -32.83 56.41
CA ALA A 228 20.06 -34.01 56.11
C ALA A 228 20.09 -34.97 57.29
N ARG A 229 18.95 -35.62 57.56
CA ARG A 229 18.86 -36.67 58.58
C ARG A 229 19.73 -37.85 58.16
N LYS A 230 20.78 -38.14 58.95
CA LYS A 230 21.65 -39.29 58.73
C LYS A 230 21.11 -40.49 59.52
N PRO A 231 20.92 -41.67 58.91
CA PRO A 231 20.38 -42.84 59.59
C PRO A 231 21.44 -43.53 60.47
N LEU A 232 21.90 -42.84 61.52
CA LEU A 232 23.02 -43.27 62.36
C LEU A 232 22.77 -44.65 62.99
N ILE A 233 21.56 -44.89 63.50
CA ILE A 233 21.18 -46.16 64.14
C ILE A 233 21.27 -47.31 63.13
N ARG A 234 20.71 -47.13 61.93
CA ARG A 234 20.76 -48.16 60.88
C ARG A 234 22.20 -48.50 60.50
N ASP A 235 23.05 -47.48 60.39
CA ASP A 235 24.42 -47.65 59.88
C ASP A 235 25.39 -48.17 60.95
N THR A 236 25.10 -47.97 62.25
CA THR A 236 26.02 -48.34 63.35
C THR A 236 25.58 -49.52 64.21
N PHE A 237 24.27 -49.68 64.45
CA PHE A 237 23.77 -50.73 65.35
C PHE A 237 23.71 -52.10 64.65
N TYR A 238 23.39 -52.12 63.36
CA TYR A 238 23.22 -53.35 62.60
C TYR A 238 24.41 -53.59 61.67
N ARG A 239 25.04 -54.76 61.80
CA ARG A 239 26.11 -55.21 60.91
C ARG A 239 25.58 -56.33 60.01
N ARG A 240 25.99 -56.34 58.74
CA ARG A 240 25.36 -57.18 57.70
C ARG A 240 25.39 -58.69 58.01
N ALA A 241 26.54 -59.26 58.38
CA ALA A 241 26.67 -60.70 58.59
C ALA A 241 27.98 -61.08 59.30
N ASN A 242 28.20 -60.62 60.54
CA ASN A 242 29.35 -61.11 61.30
C ASN A 242 29.02 -61.22 62.80
N ILE A 243 29.25 -62.41 63.36
CA ILE A 243 28.92 -62.78 64.74
C ILE A 243 30.15 -62.56 65.65
N PHE A 244 31.35 -62.84 65.15
CA PHE A 244 32.61 -62.67 65.89
C PHE A 244 33.55 -61.72 65.16
N PHE A 245 33.90 -60.62 65.81
CA PHE A 245 34.88 -59.67 65.29
C PHE A 245 36.28 -60.02 65.79
N PRO A 246 37.32 -59.86 64.96
CA PRO A 246 38.70 -60.04 65.43
C PRO A 246 38.98 -59.10 66.60
N LYS A 247 39.76 -59.57 67.58
CA LYS A 247 40.14 -58.79 68.76
C LYS A 247 40.81 -57.50 68.29
N LYS A 248 40.29 -56.34 68.71
CA LYS A 248 40.89 -55.02 68.42
C LYS A 248 42.37 -55.06 68.80
N GLN A 249 43.27 -54.89 67.84
CA GLN A 249 44.66 -54.52 68.15
C GLN A 249 44.66 -53.05 68.60
N PRO A 250 45.31 -52.71 69.73
CA PRO A 250 45.53 -51.32 70.08
C PRO A 250 46.46 -50.72 69.01
N THR A 251 45.91 -49.88 68.14
CA THR A 251 46.72 -49.08 67.21
C THR A 251 47.43 -48.00 68.02
N GLY A 252 48.64 -48.31 68.46
CA GLY A 252 49.47 -47.40 69.24
C GLY A 252 50.77 -48.04 69.70
N PHE A 253 51.69 -48.26 68.76
CA PHE A 253 53.14 -47.98 68.83
C PHE A 253 53.81 -48.71 67.65
N ALA A 254 54.35 -47.95 66.69
CA ALA A 254 55.26 -48.49 65.70
C ALA A 254 56.59 -48.76 66.41
N GLU A 255 56.92 -50.02 66.66
CA GLU A 255 58.28 -50.42 67.02
C GLU A 255 59.06 -50.60 65.71
N ASN A 256 59.90 -49.61 65.41
CA ASN A 256 60.99 -49.75 64.46
C ASN A 256 62.04 -50.70 65.06
N MET A 257 62.17 -51.91 64.50
CA MET A 257 63.43 -52.66 64.39
C MET A 257 63.40 -53.50 63.11
#